data_AF-A0A2D5N881-F1
#
_entry.id   AF-A0A2D5N881-F1
#
_cell.length_a   1.000
_cell.length_b   1.000
_cell.length_c   1.000
_cell.angle_alpha   90.00
_cell.angle_beta   90.00
_cell.angle_gamma   90.00
#
_symmetry.space_group_name_H-M   'P 1'
#
loop_
_entity.id
_entity.type
_entity.pdbx_description
1 polymer ?
#
loop_
_entity_poly.entity_id
_entity_poly.type
_entity_poly.pdbx_seq_one_letter_code
_entity_poly.pdbx_strand_id
1 'polypeptide(L)'
;MYTGLLHLHHWLPFVYLLLMLVVLVQNFLVWKSDNPFTDKLARQNKIAVLLTHLQITIGLIMLFGFNLDMFSDMGTVMGDAGLRFKYVEHPTTMILAAVLITIGNAKSKRAEVASAKAKSVVVWFGIGLFLIALRMPWAEFLQGA
;
A
#
# COMPACT_ATOMS: atom_id res chain seq x y z
N MET A 1 20.90 2.64 -12.09
CA MET A 1 19.43 2.80 -12.12
C MET A 1 18.76 1.99 -11.00
N TYR A 2 19.03 0.69 -10.87
CA TYR A 2 18.47 -0.16 -9.82
C TYR A 2 18.65 0.38 -8.39
N THR A 3 19.87 0.77 -7.99
CA THR A 3 20.17 1.31 -6.65
C THR A 3 19.32 2.54 -6.29
N GLY A 4 19.09 3.44 -7.25
CA GLY A 4 18.23 4.61 -7.03
C GLY A 4 16.76 4.23 -6.79
N LEU A 5 16.24 3.25 -7.55
CA LEU A 5 14.90 2.72 -7.34
C LEU A 5 14.78 1.96 -6.02
N LEU A 6 15.82 1.21 -5.63
CA LEU A 6 15.87 0.50 -4.35
C LEU A 6 15.78 1.49 -3.17
N HIS A 7 16.62 2.53 -3.16
CA HIS A 7 16.54 3.56 -2.11
C HIS A 7 15.18 4.25 -2.11
N LEU A 8 14.63 4.61 -3.27
CA LEU A 8 13.31 5.22 -3.35
C LEU A 8 12.22 4.29 -2.80
N HIS A 9 12.23 3.01 -3.20
CA HIS A 9 11.26 2.00 -2.74
C HIS A 9 11.40 1.70 -1.24
N HIS A 10 12.60 1.82 -0.68
CA HIS A 10 12.84 1.61 0.74
C HIS A 10 12.40 2.81 1.60
N TRP A 11 12.71 4.04 1.18
CA TRP A 11 12.43 5.25 1.97
C TRP A 11 11.01 5.79 1.80
N LEU A 12 10.38 5.61 0.63
CA LEU A 12 9.02 6.09 0.36
C LEU A 12 7.95 5.53 1.33
N PRO A 13 7.98 4.22 1.71
CA PRO A 13 7.06 3.65 2.69
C PRO A 13 6.99 4.38 4.02
N PHE A 14 8.08 4.98 4.53
CA PHE A 14 8.05 5.70 5.80
C PHE A 14 7.06 6.88 5.75
N VAL A 15 7.11 7.67 4.67
CA VAL A 15 6.20 8.81 4.45
C VAL A 15 4.79 8.31 4.13
N TYR A 16 4.70 7.29 3.27
CA TYR A 16 3.45 6.70 2.84
C TYR A 16 2.63 6.10 4.00
N LEU A 17 3.26 5.26 4.84
CA LEU A 17 2.60 4.60 5.97
C LEU A 17 2.16 5.61 7.03
N LEU A 18 2.98 6.64 7.29
CA LEU A 18 2.59 7.74 8.18
C LEU A 18 1.33 8.44 7.65
N LEU A 19 1.31 8.81 6.36
CA LEU A 19 0.13 9.42 5.77
C LEU A 19 -1.08 8.49 5.84
N MET A 20 -0.91 7.20 5.55
CA MET A 20 -1.96 6.18 5.59
C MET A 20 -2.59 6.07 6.98
N LEU A 21 -1.78 6.08 8.04
CA LEU A 21 -2.26 6.09 9.42
C LEU A 21 -3.02 7.39 9.73
N VAL A 22 -2.50 8.55 9.33
CA VAL A 22 -3.16 9.84 9.53
C VAL A 22 -4.53 9.87 8.85
N VAL A 23 -4.64 9.46 7.58
CA VAL A 23 -5.95 9.43 6.91
C VAL A 23 -6.89 8.41 7.54
N LEU A 24 -6.41 7.24 7.97
CA LEU A 24 -7.25 6.27 8.68
C LEU A 24 -7.85 6.85 9.96
N VAL A 25 -7.04 7.52 10.79
CA VAL A 25 -7.52 8.16 12.02
C VAL A 25 -8.52 9.28 11.72
N GLN A 26 -8.21 10.16 10.76
CA GLN A 26 -9.10 11.26 10.39
C GLN A 26 -10.45 10.77 9.85
N ASN A 27 -10.45 9.75 8.97
CA ASN A 27 -11.68 9.14 8.49
C ASN A 27 -12.42 8.39 9.61
N PHE A 28 -11.72 7.75 10.55
CA PHE A 28 -12.35 7.11 11.69
C PHE A 28 -13.12 8.12 12.56
N LEU A 29 -12.54 9.29 12.81
CA LEU A 29 -13.19 10.39 13.54
C LEU A 29 -14.41 10.95 12.80
N VAL A 30 -14.40 11.01 11.47
CA VAL A 30 -15.58 11.39 10.66
C VAL A 30 -16.64 10.30 10.64
N TRP A 31 -16.23 9.03 10.72
CA TRP A 31 -17.18 7.92 10.73
C TRP A 31 -17.92 7.82 12.08
N LYS A 32 -17.22 8.06 13.19
CA LYS A 32 -17.72 7.85 14.57
C LYS A 32 -18.23 9.10 15.28
N SER A 33 -18.03 10.28 14.69
CA SER A 33 -18.51 11.56 15.23
C SER A 33 -19.22 12.35 14.13
N ASP A 34 -19.91 13.43 14.49
CA ASP A 34 -20.56 14.35 13.54
C ASP A 34 -19.59 15.29 12.81
N ASN A 35 -18.32 14.91 12.72
CA ASN A 35 -17.31 15.70 12.02
C ASN A 35 -17.60 15.71 10.51
N PRO A 36 -17.43 16.84 9.82
CA PRO A 36 -17.66 16.92 8.39
C PRO A 36 -16.57 16.18 7.59
N PHE A 37 -16.97 15.52 6.51
CA PHE A 37 -16.03 15.01 5.52
C PHE A 37 -15.60 16.15 4.59
N THR A 38 -14.40 16.70 4.84
CA THR A 38 -13.90 17.89 4.12
C THR A 38 -13.20 17.53 2.81
N ASP A 39 -13.13 18.49 1.89
CA ASP A 39 -12.37 18.36 0.63
C ASP A 39 -10.86 18.15 0.88
N LYS A 40 -10.35 18.69 1.99
CA LYS A 40 -8.97 18.44 2.44
C LYS A 40 -8.77 16.95 2.72
N LEU A 41 -9.67 16.33 3.50
CA LEU A 41 -9.60 14.91 3.81
C LEU A 41 -9.75 14.06 2.53
N ALA A 42 -10.69 14.43 1.65
CA ALA A 42 -10.85 13.79 0.35
C ALA A 42 -9.56 13.82 -0.50
N ARG A 43 -8.82 14.93 -0.45
CA ARG A 43 -7.54 15.10 -1.13
C ARG A 43 -6.44 14.24 -0.50
N GLN A 44 -6.36 14.19 0.82
CA GLN A 44 -5.41 13.34 1.54
C GLN A 44 -5.63 11.86 1.22
N ASN A 45 -6.89 11.40 1.19
CA ASN A 45 -7.24 10.02 0.80
C ASN A 45 -6.73 9.69 -0.61
N LYS A 46 -6.89 10.62 -1.57
CA LYS A 46 -6.37 10.45 -2.94
C LYS A 46 -4.84 10.43 -2.99
N ILE A 47 -4.16 11.24 -2.19
CA ILE A 47 -2.69 11.23 -2.10
C ILE A 47 -2.20 9.89 -1.55
N ALA A 48 -2.87 9.32 -0.53
CA ALA A 48 -2.53 7.99 -0.01
C ALA A 48 -2.68 6.91 -1.09
N VAL A 49 -3.73 6.96 -1.90
CA VAL A 49 -3.90 6.06 -3.06
C VAL A 49 -2.76 6.25 -4.07
N LEU A 50 -2.43 7.49 -4.43
CA LEU A 50 -1.35 7.81 -5.37
C LEU A 50 -0.01 7.25 -4.89
N LEU A 51 0.34 7.48 -3.63
CA LEU A 51 1.57 6.96 -3.04
C LEU A 51 1.60 5.42 -3.00
N THR A 52 0.45 4.78 -2.75
CA THR A 52 0.33 3.31 -2.83
C THR A 52 0.67 2.83 -4.25
N HIS A 53 0.14 3.49 -5.28
CA HIS A 53 0.39 3.09 -6.67
C HIS A 53 1.83 3.37 -7.09
N LEU A 54 2.40 4.50 -6.64
CA LEU A 54 3.80 4.83 -6.88
C LEU A 54 4.72 3.77 -6.28
N GLN A 55 4.48 3.40 -5.02
CA GLN A 55 5.26 2.37 -4.32
C GLN A 55 5.24 1.02 -5.07
N ILE A 56 4.04 0.57 -5.47
CA ILE A 56 3.89 -0.68 -6.20
C ILE A 56 4.51 -0.60 -7.59
N THR A 57 4.33 0.52 -8.30
CA THR A 57 4.90 0.70 -9.65
C THR A 57 6.42 0.56 -9.60
N ILE A 58 7.07 1.19 -8.62
CA ILE A 58 8.52 1.05 -8.41
C ILE A 58 8.88 -0.40 -8.10
N GLY A 59 8.12 -1.06 -7.21
CA GLY A 59 8.34 -2.48 -6.88
C GLY A 59 8.19 -3.41 -8.09
N LEU A 60 7.21 -3.17 -8.95
CA LEU A 60 7.00 -3.95 -10.19
C LEU A 60 8.11 -3.69 -11.21
N ILE A 61 8.60 -2.45 -11.32
CA ILE A 61 9.79 -2.14 -12.14
C ILE A 61 11.01 -2.89 -11.61
N MET A 62 11.21 -2.96 -10.29
CA MET A 62 12.30 -3.73 -9.69
C MET A 62 12.15 -5.24 -9.96
N LEU A 63 10.93 -5.77 -9.87
CA LEU A 63 10.62 -7.18 -10.09
C LEU A 63 10.82 -7.58 -11.56
N PHE A 64 10.13 -6.92 -12.49
CA PHE A 64 10.12 -7.32 -13.90
C PHE A 64 11.20 -6.66 -14.74
N GLY A 65 11.71 -5.50 -14.32
CA GLY A 65 12.76 -4.78 -15.05
C GLY A 65 14.17 -5.23 -14.69
N PHE A 66 14.38 -5.78 -13.48
CA PHE A 66 15.72 -6.14 -12.99
C PHE A 66 15.85 -7.57 -12.43
N ASN A 67 14.75 -8.26 -12.12
CA ASN A 67 14.78 -9.61 -11.52
C ASN A 67 13.88 -10.59 -12.32
N LEU A 68 13.74 -10.38 -13.63
CA LEU A 68 12.88 -11.22 -14.47
C LEU A 68 13.42 -12.66 -14.59
N ASP A 69 14.74 -12.82 -14.50
CA ASP A 69 15.45 -14.09 -14.50
C ASP A 69 15.06 -14.99 -13.32
N MET A 70 14.62 -14.43 -12.20
CA MET A 70 14.11 -15.22 -11.06
C MET A 70 12.92 -16.11 -11.43
N PHE A 71 12.15 -15.74 -12.46
CA PHE A 71 11.00 -16.51 -12.91
C PHE A 71 11.36 -17.67 -13.86
N SER A 72 12.65 -17.83 -14.21
CA SER A 72 13.11 -18.93 -15.08
C SER A 72 13.17 -20.28 -14.36
N ASP A 73 13.35 -20.27 -13.03
CA ASP A 73 13.32 -21.46 -12.17
C ASP A 73 12.38 -21.23 -10.98
N MET A 74 11.08 -21.32 -11.27
CA MET A 74 10.05 -21.23 -10.24
C MET A 74 10.09 -22.38 -9.24
N GLY A 75 10.72 -23.51 -9.57
CA GLY A 75 10.87 -24.64 -8.63
C GLY A 75 11.74 -24.23 -7.44
N THR A 76 12.90 -23.62 -7.73
CA THR A 76 13.80 -23.08 -6.70
C THR A 76 13.16 -21.92 -5.93
N VAL A 77 12.54 -20.95 -6.63
CA VAL A 77 11.90 -19.80 -5.97
C VAL A 77 10.79 -20.24 -5.02
N MET A 78 9.96 -21.21 -5.42
CA MET A 78 8.88 -21.71 -4.56
C MET A 78 9.41 -22.61 -3.44
N GLY A 79 10.52 -23.31 -3.66
CA GLY A 79 11.16 -24.18 -2.66
C GLY A 79 11.84 -23.40 -1.52
N ASP A 80 12.43 -22.24 -1.81
CA ASP A 80 13.07 -21.40 -0.80
C ASP A 80 12.11 -20.38 -0.19
N ALA A 81 12.00 -20.35 1.14
CA ALA A 81 11.07 -19.47 1.84
C ALA A 81 11.39 -17.98 1.68
N GLY A 82 12.67 -17.60 1.63
CA GLY A 82 13.10 -16.21 1.47
C GLY A 82 12.85 -15.69 0.06
N LEU A 83 13.20 -16.49 -0.96
CA LEU A 83 12.92 -16.17 -2.37
C LEU A 83 11.42 -16.08 -2.63
N ARG A 84 10.64 -17.05 -2.14
CA ARG A 84 9.18 -17.04 -2.28
C ARG A 84 8.56 -15.81 -1.62
N PHE A 85 9.01 -15.46 -0.41
CA PHE A 85 8.55 -14.27 0.28
C PHE A 85 8.81 -12.99 -0.55
N LYS A 86 10.04 -12.81 -1.00
CA LYS A 86 10.50 -11.61 -1.70
C LYS A 86 9.88 -11.43 -3.09
N TYR A 87 9.84 -12.50 -3.88
CA TYR A 87 9.50 -12.43 -5.31
C TYR A 87 8.05 -12.81 -5.61
N VAL A 88 7.33 -13.44 -4.66
CA VAL A 88 5.95 -13.89 -4.87
C VAL A 88 5.02 -13.30 -3.80
N GLU A 89 5.21 -13.66 -2.53
CA GLU A 89 4.23 -13.38 -1.48
C GLU A 89 4.10 -11.88 -1.18
N HIS A 90 5.23 -11.17 -1.08
CA HIS A 90 5.27 -9.72 -0.91
C HIS A 90 4.59 -8.99 -2.10
N PRO A 91 5.06 -9.11 -3.35
CA PRO A 91 4.48 -8.35 -4.47
C PRO A 91 3.00 -8.69 -4.70
N THR A 92 2.60 -9.97 -4.61
CA THR A 92 1.19 -10.35 -4.73
C THR A 92 0.33 -9.68 -3.66
N THR A 93 0.79 -9.67 -2.41
CA THR A 93 0.03 -9.06 -1.30
C THR A 93 -0.03 -7.54 -1.44
N MET A 94 1.03 -6.88 -1.92
CA MET A 94 1.02 -5.44 -2.19
C MET A 94 0.00 -5.07 -3.28
N ILE A 95 -0.09 -5.86 -4.36
CA ILE A 95 -1.09 -5.65 -5.42
C ILE A 95 -2.51 -5.76 -4.85
N LEU A 96 -2.79 -6.80 -4.05
CA LEU A 96 -4.09 -6.96 -3.40
C LEU A 96 -4.43 -5.76 -2.49
N ALA A 97 -3.45 -5.29 -1.71
CA ALA A 97 -3.63 -4.11 -0.87
C ALA A 97 -3.98 -2.86 -1.69
N ALA A 98 -3.30 -2.61 -2.82
CA ALA A 98 -3.62 -1.48 -3.68
C ALA A 98 -5.00 -1.57 -4.32
N VAL A 99 -5.42 -2.77 -4.77
CA VAL A 99 -6.77 -2.96 -5.31
C VAL A 99 -7.81 -2.59 -4.25
N LEU A 100 -7.64 -3.05 -3.01
CA LEU A 100 -8.54 -2.74 -1.90
C LEU A 100 -8.57 -1.24 -1.57
N ILE A 101 -7.40 -0.61 -1.48
CA ILE A 101 -7.26 0.85 -1.25
C ILE A 101 -7.95 1.63 -2.37
N THR A 102 -7.79 1.24 -3.64
CA THR A 102 -8.48 1.86 -4.79
C THR A 102 -10.00 1.71 -4.69
N ILE A 103 -10.49 0.52 -4.35
CA ILE A 103 -11.93 0.26 -4.13
C ILE A 103 -12.47 1.16 -3.01
N GLY A 104 -11.74 1.27 -1.90
CA GLY A 104 -12.10 2.12 -0.77
C GLY A 104 -12.30 3.58 -1.14
N ASN A 105 -11.36 4.12 -1.92
CA ASN A 105 -11.42 5.50 -2.41
C ASN A 105 -12.53 5.69 -3.45
N ALA A 106 -12.72 4.75 -4.38
CA ALA A 106 -13.78 4.80 -5.37
C ALA A 106 -15.17 4.78 -4.72
N LYS A 107 -15.38 3.92 -3.72
CA LYS A 107 -16.62 3.87 -2.93
C LYS A 107 -16.82 5.15 -2.11
N SER A 108 -15.76 5.68 -1.48
CA SER A 108 -15.80 6.95 -0.74
C SER A 108 -16.24 8.12 -1.63
N LYS A 109 -15.74 8.20 -2.88
CA LYS A 109 -16.13 9.23 -3.84
C LYS A 109 -17.59 9.16 -4.30
N ARG A 110 -18.20 7.96 -4.29
CA ARG A 110 -19.57 7.72 -4.79
C ARG A 110 -20.63 7.79 -3.69
N ALA A 111 -20.23 7.79 -2.42
CA ALA A 111 -21.17 7.92 -1.32
C ALA A 111 -21.60 9.38 -1.16
N GLU A 112 -22.85 9.62 -0.75
CA GLU A 112 -23.38 10.97 -0.55
C GLU A 112 -23.13 11.47 0.89
N VAL A 113 -23.35 10.61 1.87
CA VAL A 113 -23.27 10.96 3.30
C VAL A 113 -21.84 10.87 3.82
N ALA A 114 -21.40 11.90 4.56
CA ALA A 114 -20.05 12.01 5.13
C ALA A 114 -19.58 10.75 5.88
N SER A 115 -20.42 10.22 6.78
CA SER A 115 -20.12 9.00 7.53
C SER A 115 -19.90 7.78 6.62
N ALA A 116 -20.67 7.65 5.53
CA ALA A 116 -20.50 6.58 4.56
C ALA A 116 -19.22 6.74 3.72
N LYS A 117 -18.87 7.98 3.33
CA LYS A 117 -17.61 8.31 2.66
C LYS A 117 -16.41 7.88 3.51
N ALA A 118 -16.44 8.23 4.79
CA ALA A 118 -15.38 7.94 5.75
C ALA A 118 -15.28 6.45 6.11
N LYS A 119 -16.42 5.79 6.39
CA LYS A 119 -16.48 4.34 6.66
C LYS A 119 -15.82 3.53 5.55
N SER A 120 -16.07 3.89 4.29
CA SER A 120 -15.45 3.22 3.15
C SER A 120 -13.92 3.26 3.23
N VAL A 121 -13.34 4.43 3.51
CA VAL A 121 -11.89 4.57 3.64
C VAL A 121 -11.38 3.75 4.81
N VAL A 122 -11.99 3.88 6.00
CA VAL A 122 -11.57 3.13 7.20
C VAL A 122 -11.52 1.63 6.96
N VAL A 123 -12.58 1.06 6.38
CA VAL A 123 -12.67 -0.39 6.17
C VAL A 123 -11.65 -0.84 5.12
N TRP A 124 -11.67 -0.25 3.93
CA TRP A 124 -10.88 -0.75 2.80
C TRP A 124 -9.39 -0.39 2.91
N PHE A 125 -9.06 0.82 3.38
CA PHE A 125 -7.66 1.19 3.62
C PHE A 125 -7.13 0.43 4.84
N GLY A 126 -7.98 0.16 5.85
CA GLY A 126 -7.58 -0.63 7.02
C GLY A 126 -7.20 -2.05 6.64
N ILE A 127 -8.01 -2.73 5.81
CA ILE A 127 -7.68 -4.06 5.29
C ILE A 127 -6.42 -4.00 4.41
N GLY A 128 -6.30 -2.99 3.53
CA GLY A 128 -5.11 -2.81 2.70
C GLY A 128 -3.84 -2.61 3.54
N LEU A 129 -3.89 -1.77 4.56
CA LEU A 129 -2.79 -1.54 5.49
C LEU A 129 -2.44 -2.81 6.29
N PHE A 130 -3.44 -3.57 6.71
CA PHE A 130 -3.22 -4.85 7.37
C PHE A 130 -2.47 -5.85 6.48
N LEU A 131 -2.86 -5.97 5.20
CA LEU A 131 -2.15 -6.82 4.24
C LEU A 131 -0.71 -6.34 4.00
N ILE A 132 -0.51 -5.03 3.89
CA ILE A 132 0.83 -4.44 3.76
C ILE A 132 1.69 -4.82 4.97
N ALA A 133 1.17 -4.61 6.18
CA ALA A 133 1.87 -4.93 7.41
C ALA A 133 2.19 -6.43 7.55
N LEU A 134 1.29 -7.31 7.08
CA LEU A 134 1.48 -8.77 7.15
C LEU A 134 2.66 -9.25 6.29
N ARG A 135 2.88 -8.62 5.13
CA ARG A 135 3.88 -9.04 4.14
C ARG A 135 4.94 -7.99 3.86
N MET A 136 5.16 -7.05 4.78
CA MET A 136 6.27 -6.10 4.67
C MET A 136 7.58 -6.80 5.06
N PRO A 137 8.69 -6.59 4.31
CA PRO A 137 10.02 -7.07 4.69
C PRO A 137 10.55 -6.25 5.89
N TRP A 138 10.07 -6.55 7.09
CA TRP A 138 10.33 -5.74 8.29
C TRP A 138 11.80 -5.69 8.68
N ALA A 139 12.54 -6.78 8.48
CA ALA A 139 13.96 -6.83 8.81
C ALA A 139 14.75 -5.83 7.94
N GLU A 140 14.51 -5.87 6.64
CA GLU A 140 15.10 -4.98 5.65
C GLU A 140 14.62 -3.54 5.84
N PHE A 141 13.35 -3.35 6.19
CA PHE A 141 12.77 -2.02 6.46
C PHE A 141 13.45 -1.33 7.64
N LEU A 142 13.79 -2.05 8.71
CA LEU A 142 14.41 -1.47 9.92
C LEU A 142 15.92 -1.33 9.84
N GLN A 143 16.59 -2.13 9.01
CA GLN A 143 18.06 -2.15 8.89
C GLN A 143 18.62 -1.14 7.89
N GLY A 144 17.77 -0.48 7.09
CA GLY A 144 18.18 0.45 6.03
C GLY A 144 18.49 -0.26 4.70
N ALA A 145 18.44 0.48 3.60
CA ALA A 145 18.77 0.02 2.25
C ALA A 145 20.26 0.13 1.91
#